data_AF-A0A3D0Z1Z0-F1
#
_entry.id   AF-A0A3D0Z1Z0-F1
#
_cell.length_a   1.000
_cell.length_b   1.000
_cell.length_c   1.000
_cell.angle_alpha   90.00
_cell.angle_beta   90.00
_cell.angle_gamma   90.00
#
_symmetry.space_group_name_H-M   'P 1'
#
loop_
_entity.id
_entity.type
_entity.pdbx_description
1 polymer ?
#
loop_
_entity_poly.entity_id
_entity_poly.type
_entity_poly.pdbx_seq_one_letter_code
_entity_poly.pdbx_strand_id
1 'polypeptide(L)'
;LRSSVKDDTITVEFYGTGIDIIGYKSWSRGQAEVTLDESGAAVVTLVETFDASYDMHYQYPVYSVSGLTPGNHTLKIRVTGERDFLASGNAIDVDAFVVHK
;
A
#
# COMPACT_ATOMS: atom_id res chain seq x y z
N LEU A 1 6.78 6.19 -7.00
CA LEU A 1 6.06 7.29 -6.32
C LEU A 1 6.40 7.26 -4.84
N ARG A 2 6.56 8.43 -4.20
CA ARG A 2 6.90 8.55 -2.78
C ARG A 2 6.16 9.72 -2.15
N SER A 3 5.56 9.51 -0.98
CA SER A 3 5.12 10.62 -0.12
C SER A 3 5.28 10.28 1.37
N SER A 4 5.44 11.32 2.18
CA SER A 4 5.42 11.26 3.65
C SER A 4 4.43 12.27 4.24
N VAL A 5 3.63 12.91 3.38
CA VAL A 5 2.66 13.94 3.76
C VAL A 5 1.37 13.24 4.12
N LYS A 6 0.89 13.47 5.33
CA LYS A 6 -0.39 12.93 5.81
C LYS A 6 -1.52 13.34 4.85
N ASP A 7 -2.40 12.38 4.57
CA ASP A 7 -3.57 12.52 3.70
C ASP A 7 -3.27 12.67 2.20
N ASP A 8 -2.00 12.61 1.77
CA ASP A 8 -1.70 12.36 0.36
C ASP A 8 -2.30 11.03 -0.07
N THR A 9 -2.88 11.01 -1.26
CA THR A 9 -3.57 9.84 -1.80
C THR A 9 -3.15 9.52 -3.22
N ILE A 10 -3.29 8.24 -3.57
CA ILE A 10 -3.30 7.76 -4.95
C ILE A 10 -4.46 6.79 -5.13
N THR A 11 -5.15 6.91 -6.26
CA THR A 11 -6.25 6.02 -6.65
C THR A 11 -5.88 5.31 -7.94
N VAL A 12 -6.17 4.01 -7.98
CA VAL A 12 -5.90 3.12 -9.11
C VAL A 12 -7.17 2.36 -9.44
N GLU A 13 -7.63 2.51 -10.68
CA GLU A 13 -8.69 1.69 -11.24
C GLU A 13 -8.06 0.53 -12.01
N PHE A 14 -8.56 -0.69 -11.80
CA PHE A 14 -8.06 -1.88 -12.49
C PHE A 14 -9.17 -2.86 -12.83
N TYR A 15 -8.96 -3.68 -13.86
CA TYR A 15 -9.81 -4.81 -14.18
C TYR A 15 -9.06 -6.11 -13.87
N GLY A 16 -9.59 -6.96 -13.00
CA GLY A 16 -8.92 -8.20 -12.62
C GLY A 16 -9.60 -8.95 -11.49
N THR A 17 -8.86 -9.90 -10.92
CA THR A 17 -9.27 -10.71 -9.76
C THR A 17 -8.35 -10.49 -8.55
N GLY A 18 -7.39 -9.58 -8.67
CA GLY A 18 -6.47 -9.21 -7.60
C GLY A 18 -5.48 -8.13 -8.04
N ILE A 19 -4.76 -7.57 -7.06
CA ILE A 19 -3.72 -6.57 -7.28
C ILE A 19 -2.67 -6.62 -6.16
N ASP A 20 -1.40 -6.52 -6.54
CA ASP A 20 -0.29 -6.29 -5.62
C ASP A 20 0.20 -4.84 -5.72
N ILE A 21 0.53 -4.27 -4.56
CA ILE A 21 1.28 -3.01 -4.47
C ILE A 21 2.73 -3.40 -4.20
N ILE A 22 3.58 -3.22 -5.20
CA ILE A 22 5.02 -3.40 -5.05
C ILE A 22 5.59 -2.11 -4.48
N GLY A 23 6.30 -2.21 -3.37
CA GLY A 23 6.84 -1.07 -2.67
C GLY A 23 8.16 -1.39 -2.01
N TYR A 24 8.48 -0.57 -1.02
CA TYR A 24 9.73 -0.70 -0.29
C TYR A 24 9.47 -0.70 1.21
N LYS A 25 10.03 -1.68 1.91
CA LYS A 25 10.03 -1.74 3.38
C LYS A 25 11.42 -1.42 3.92
N SER A 26 11.49 -0.54 4.92
CA SER A 26 12.73 -0.22 5.63
C SER A 26 12.46 0.52 6.94
N TRP A 27 13.51 0.72 7.72
CA TRP A 27 13.50 1.46 8.98
C TRP A 27 13.07 2.94 8.87
N SER A 28 12.94 3.47 7.66
CA SER A 28 12.54 4.86 7.39
C SER A 28 11.17 4.99 6.72
N ARG A 29 10.34 3.94 6.80
CA ARG A 29 9.00 3.88 6.21
C ARG A 29 7.91 3.89 7.26
N GLY A 30 6.72 4.32 6.85
CA GLY A 30 5.57 4.51 7.71
C GLY A 30 4.39 3.60 7.37
N GLN A 31 3.21 4.10 7.70
CA GLN A 31 1.95 3.39 7.49
C GLN A 31 1.12 4.01 6.37
N ALA A 32 0.47 3.15 5.61
CA ALA A 32 -0.53 3.54 4.62
C ALA A 32 -1.85 2.83 4.89
N GLU A 33 -2.95 3.50 4.60
CA GLU A 33 -4.26 2.86 4.54
C GLU A 33 -4.60 2.52 3.09
N VAL A 34 -5.00 1.27 2.86
CA VAL A 34 -5.47 0.80 1.56
C VAL A 34 -6.95 0.49 1.66
N THR A 35 -7.73 1.05 0.74
CA THR A 35 -9.17 0.82 0.59
C THR A 35 -9.45 0.24 -0.79
N LEU A 36 -10.24 -0.82 -0.86
CA LEU A 36 -10.70 -1.46 -2.10
C LEU A 36 -12.21 -1.29 -2.24
N ASP A 37 -12.66 -0.90 -3.44
CA ASP A 37 -14.06 -0.78 -3.87
C ASP A 37 -14.95 -0.04 -2.86
N GLU A 38 -14.71 1.26 -2.68
CA GLU A 38 -15.44 2.14 -1.76
C GLU A 38 -16.97 1.99 -1.89
N SER A 39 -17.55 1.02 -1.17
CA SER A 39 -18.98 0.84 -0.93
C SER A 39 -19.13 0.31 0.49
N GLY A 40 -20.03 0.94 1.27
CA GLY A 40 -20.11 0.87 2.74
C GLY A 40 -19.61 -0.43 3.38
N ALA A 41 -18.65 -0.27 4.31
CA ALA A 41 -17.74 -1.29 4.85
C ALA A 41 -16.46 -1.53 4.02
N ALA A 42 -15.85 -0.45 3.53
CA ALA A 42 -14.50 -0.43 2.99
C ALA A 42 -13.56 -1.29 3.86
N VAL A 43 -12.95 -2.31 3.26
CA VAL A 43 -11.87 -3.05 3.91
C VAL A 43 -10.66 -2.12 3.97
N VAL A 44 -10.55 -1.39 5.06
CA VAL A 44 -9.37 -0.56 5.36
C VAL A 44 -8.29 -1.50 5.85
N THR A 45 -7.27 -1.73 5.03
CA THR A 45 -6.08 -2.46 5.45
C THR A 45 -5.01 -1.45 5.82
N LEU A 46 -4.56 -1.48 7.08
CA LEU A 46 -3.37 -0.75 7.50
C LEU A 46 -2.14 -1.52 7.04
N VAL A 47 -1.36 -0.91 6.16
CA VAL A 47 -0.14 -1.47 5.61
C VAL A 47 1.04 -0.83 6.33
N GLU A 48 1.66 -1.60 7.22
CA GLU A 48 2.93 -1.24 7.84
C GLU A 48 4.07 -1.56 6.87
N THR A 49 4.87 -0.55 6.57
CA THR A 49 6.05 -0.68 5.69
C THR A 49 7.36 -0.48 6.44
N PHE A 50 7.32 -0.26 7.76
CA PHE A 50 8.48 -0.39 8.62
C PHE A 50 9.03 -1.82 8.63
N ASP A 51 10.34 -1.92 8.53
CA ASP A 51 11.10 -3.16 8.72
C ASP A 51 12.44 -2.81 9.38
N ALA A 52 12.71 -3.42 10.54
CA ALA A 52 13.94 -3.19 11.30
C ALA A 52 15.15 -3.95 10.73
N SER A 53 14.93 -4.89 9.81
CA SER A 53 16.01 -5.58 9.11
C SER A 53 16.63 -4.66 8.05
N TYR A 54 17.93 -4.84 7.81
CA TYR A 54 18.73 -3.98 6.93
C TYR A 54 18.32 -4.19 5.46
N ASP A 55 17.36 -3.41 4.97
CA ASP A 55 17.05 -3.15 3.55
C ASP A 55 17.02 -4.39 2.60
N MET A 56 16.45 -5.52 3.03
CA MET A 56 16.41 -6.75 2.22
C MET A 56 15.18 -6.88 1.31
N HIS A 57 14.24 -5.93 1.34
CA HIS A 57 12.93 -6.08 0.69
C HIS A 57 12.66 -5.02 -0.40
N TYR A 58 13.60 -4.85 -1.34
CA TYR A 58 13.33 -4.14 -2.59
C TYR A 58 12.45 -4.99 -3.52
N GLN A 59 11.45 -4.37 -4.16
CA GLN A 59 10.49 -5.02 -5.07
C GLN A 59 9.59 -6.08 -4.43
N TYR A 60 9.30 -5.97 -3.13
CA TYR A 60 8.36 -6.86 -2.45
C TYR A 60 6.93 -6.30 -2.50
N PRO A 61 5.91 -7.18 -2.57
CA PRO A 61 4.54 -6.76 -2.35
C PRO A 61 4.40 -6.26 -0.89
N VAL A 62 4.13 -4.97 -0.74
CA VAL A 62 3.80 -4.37 0.56
C VAL A 62 2.34 -4.64 0.93
N TYR A 63 1.50 -4.88 -0.08
CA TYR A 63 0.11 -5.28 0.04
C TYR A 63 -0.25 -6.18 -1.15
N SER A 64 -1.11 -7.16 -0.89
CA SER A 64 -1.65 -8.08 -1.89
C SER A 64 -3.11 -8.38 -1.59
N VAL A 65 -3.94 -8.35 -2.62
CA VAL A 65 -5.32 -8.85 -2.58
C VAL A 65 -5.57 -9.73 -3.79
N SER A 66 -6.28 -10.84 -3.57
CA SER A 66 -6.61 -11.84 -4.59
C SER A 66 -7.99 -12.44 -4.33
N GLY A 67 -8.56 -13.13 -5.31
CA GLY A 67 -9.87 -13.78 -5.17
C GLY A 67 -11.04 -12.80 -5.28
N LEU A 68 -10.81 -11.63 -5.86
CA LEU A 68 -11.86 -10.68 -6.21
C LEU A 68 -12.69 -11.24 -7.36
N THR A 69 -13.96 -10.88 -7.40
CA THR A 69 -14.83 -11.19 -8.55
C THR A 69 -14.26 -10.54 -9.80
N PRO A 70 -14.10 -11.25 -10.93
CA PRO A 70 -13.59 -10.63 -12.16
C PRO A 70 -14.40 -9.39 -12.53
N GLY A 71 -13.75 -8.23 -12.54
CA GLY A 71 -14.45 -6.97 -12.79
C GLY A 71 -13.56 -5.74 -12.63
N ASN A 72 -14.19 -4.57 -12.76
CA ASN A 72 -13.56 -3.30 -12.44
C ASN A 72 -13.53 -3.09 -10.93
N HIS A 73 -12.38 -2.69 -10.44
CA HIS A 73 -12.11 -2.41 -9.04
C HIS A 73 -11.40 -1.06 -8.89
N THR A 74 -11.58 -0.44 -7.73
CA THR A 74 -10.91 0.81 -7.37
C THR A 74 -10.12 0.62 -6.08
N LEU A 75 -8.80 0.76 -6.16
CA LEU A 75 -7.91 0.74 -5.01
C LEU A 75 -7.42 2.16 -4.70
N LYS A 76 -7.55 2.56 -3.45
CA LYS A 76 -7.09 3.86 -2.95
C LYS A 76 -6.09 3.66 -1.83
N ILE A 77 -4.97 4.36 -1.91
CA ILE A 77 -3.93 4.40 -0.88
C ILE A 77 -3.94 5.80 -0.27
N ARG A 78 -3.92 5.88 1.07
CA ARG A 78 -3.76 7.12 1.82
C ARG A 78 -2.55 7.02 2.74
N VAL A 79 -1.67 8.02 2.68
CA VAL A 79 -0.56 8.15 3.63
C VAL A 79 -1.13 8.58 4.99
N THR A 80 -0.94 7.78 6.04
CA THR A 80 -1.48 8.11 7.36
C THR A 80 -0.67 9.21 8.06
N GLY A 81 0.61 9.34 7.67
CA GLY A 81 1.61 10.15 8.37
C GLY A 81 2.17 9.48 9.62
N GLU A 82 1.62 8.33 10.02
CA GLU A 82 2.06 7.55 11.18
C GLU A 82 3.22 6.62 10.81
N ARG A 83 3.94 6.17 11.84
CA ARG A 83 5.08 5.24 11.72
C ARG A 83 5.28 4.48 13.03
N ASP A 84 5.98 3.35 12.95
CA ASP A 84 6.49 2.67 14.15
C ASP A 84 7.41 3.59 14.97
N PHE A 85 7.45 3.41 16.30
CA PHE A 85 8.27 4.25 17.19
C PHE A 85 9.78 4.11 16.94
N LEU A 86 10.22 2.98 16.40
CA LEU A 86 11.60 2.73 15.99
C LEU A 86 11.91 3.28 14.59
N ALA A 87 10.89 3.69 13.84
CA ALA A 87 11.08 4.21 12.49
C ALA A 87 11.63 5.64 12.52
N SER A 88 12.62 5.90 11.68
CA SER A 88 13.24 7.23 11.53
C SER A 88 12.43 8.18 10.66
N GLY A 89 11.43 7.67 9.95
CA GLY A 89 10.59 8.41 9.02
C GLY A 89 9.28 7.68 8.75
N ASN A 90 8.39 8.32 8.02
CA ASN A 90 7.03 7.86 7.73
C ASN A 90 6.74 7.81 6.22
N ALA A 91 7.78 7.71 5.39
CA ALA A 91 7.61 7.69 3.94
C ALA A 91 6.89 6.42 3.50
N ILE A 92 6.07 6.53 2.46
CA ILE A 92 5.45 5.43 1.73
C ILE A 92 6.00 5.47 0.31
N ASP A 93 6.60 4.37 -0.12
CA ASP A 93 7.10 4.19 -1.48
C ASP A 93 6.22 3.17 -2.21
N VAL A 94 5.80 3.54 -3.42
CA VAL A 94 5.12 2.65 -4.38
C VAL A 94 5.97 2.59 -5.63
N ASP A 95 6.40 1.40 -6.01
CA ASP A 95 7.19 1.14 -7.21
C ASP A 95 6.27 0.74 -8.37
N ALA A 96 5.43 -0.27 -8.18
CA ALA A 96 4.57 -0.81 -9.22
C ALA A 96 3.24 -1.34 -8.68
N PHE A 97 2.28 -1.48 -9.59
CA PHE A 97 1.04 -2.21 -9.38
C PHE A 97 1.02 -3.42 -10.29
N VAL A 98 0.80 -4.62 -9.73
CA VAL A 98 0.71 -5.87 -10.50
C VAL A 98 -0.71 -6.38 -10.43
N VAL A 99 -1.42 -6.32 -11.55
CA VAL A 99 -2.83 -6.76 -11.62
C VAL A 99 -2.91 -8.23 -12.00
N HIS A 100 -3.69 -8.99 -11.24
CA HIS A 100 -3.96 -10.41 -11.45
C HIS A 100 -5.27 -10.60 -12.21
N LYS A 101 -5.32 -11.62 -13.08
CA LYS A 101 -6.48 -11.95 -13.91
C LYS A 101 -7.06 -13.29 -13.50
#